data_AF-A0A931VRN6-F1
#
_entry.id   AF-A0A931VRN6-F1
#
_cell.length_a   1.000
_cell.length_b   1.000
_cell.length_c   1.000
_cell.angle_alpha   90.00
_cell.angle_beta   90.00
_cell.angle_gamma   90.00
#
_symmetry.space_group_name_H-M   'P 1'
#
loop_
_entity.id
_entity.type
_entity.pdbx_description
1 polymer ?
#
loop_
_entity_poly.entity_id
_entity_poly.type
_entity_poly.pdbx_seq_one_letter_code
_entity_poly.pdbx_strand_id
1 'polypeptide(L)'
;AAAYLNKDFVEPQLHIPPPVSMSVSRLISQASVRLLQNIECVPVWQGEDLMETYRISVDFLTQGRSLLIFPEDPAQPLDEQCRMSPFKKGFSRLGEMYFERTKNILRFYPLIVHPRLRQVKVCKPIAFNPNNDPASERVRIKSVLEMIIRNAYLEMTLRGYAGIPLPH
;
A
#
# COMPACT_ATOMS: atom_id res chain seq x y z
N ALA A 1 -16.60 -4.62 14.91
CA ALA A 1 -16.26 -3.92 13.65
C ALA A 1 -16.72 -2.45 13.66
N ALA A 2 -18.03 -2.14 13.66
CA ALA A 2 -18.52 -0.76 13.55
C ALA A 2 -18.09 0.21 14.67
N ALA A 3 -17.89 -0.25 15.91
CA ALA A 3 -17.39 0.62 16.98
C ALA A 3 -15.91 1.04 16.77
N TYR A 4 -15.06 0.13 16.29
CA TYR A 4 -13.66 0.42 15.95
C TYR A 4 -13.56 1.34 14.73
N LEU A 5 -14.37 1.06 13.70
CA LEU A 5 -14.40 1.89 12.49
C LEU A 5 -14.93 3.30 12.78
N ASN A 6 -15.84 3.44 13.74
CA ASN A 6 -16.34 4.74 14.17
C ASN A 6 -15.22 5.58 14.83
N LYS A 7 -14.48 4.98 15.76
CA LYS A 7 -13.42 5.63 16.55
C LYS A 7 -12.15 5.93 15.76
N ASP A 8 -11.75 5.05 14.83
CA ASP A 8 -10.47 5.18 14.10
C ASP A 8 -10.61 5.85 12.72
N PHE A 9 -11.82 5.87 12.15
CA PHE A 9 -12.05 6.36 10.78
C PHE A 9 -13.18 7.38 10.67
N VAL A 10 -14.38 7.10 11.21
CA VAL A 10 -15.56 7.97 10.97
C VAL A 10 -15.48 9.28 11.73
N GLU A 11 -15.13 9.27 13.02
CA GLU A 11 -14.99 10.51 13.79
C GLU A 11 -13.73 11.31 13.39
N PRO A 12 -12.54 10.69 13.25
CA PRO A 12 -11.31 11.45 12.98
C PRO A 12 -11.14 11.88 11.51
N GLN A 13 -11.63 11.09 10.55
CA GLN A 13 -11.39 11.34 9.12
C GLN A 13 -12.61 11.89 8.39
N LEU A 14 -13.82 11.47 8.76
CA LEU A 14 -15.07 11.95 8.14
C LEU A 14 -15.74 13.10 8.92
N HIS A 15 -15.28 13.41 10.14
CA HIS A 15 -15.78 14.51 10.98
C HIS A 15 -17.30 14.45 11.23
N ILE A 16 -17.89 13.25 11.29
CA ILE A 16 -19.34 13.10 11.51
C ILE A 16 -19.60 12.95 13.02
N PRO A 17 -20.38 13.85 13.65
CA PRO A 17 -20.68 13.76 15.08
C PRO A 17 -21.70 12.65 15.39
N PRO A 18 -21.71 12.12 16.63
CA PRO A 18 -22.79 11.25 17.12
C PRO A 18 -24.14 11.98 17.10
N PRO A 19 -25.29 11.29 16.91
CA PRO A 19 -25.47 9.84 16.76
C PRO A 19 -25.41 9.32 15.31
N VAL A 20 -25.31 10.22 14.32
CA VAL A 20 -25.32 9.87 12.88
C VAL A 20 -24.08 9.06 12.49
N SER A 21 -22.95 9.33 13.16
CA SER A 21 -21.69 8.60 12.98
C SER A 21 -21.84 7.08 13.15
N MET A 22 -22.75 6.62 14.03
CA MET A 22 -22.95 5.21 14.31
C MET A 22 -23.69 4.49 13.18
N SER A 23 -24.70 5.15 12.59
CA SER A 23 -25.44 4.61 11.43
C SER A 23 -24.56 4.56 10.19
N VAL A 24 -23.78 5.62 9.93
CA VAL A 24 -22.81 5.67 8.82
C VAL A 24 -21.74 4.59 9.02
N SER A 25 -21.22 4.42 10.24
CA SER A 25 -20.25 3.35 10.53
C SER A 25 -20.82 1.95 10.31
N ARG A 26 -22.08 1.69 10.63
CA ARG A 26 -22.73 0.40 10.35
C ARG A 26 -22.80 0.13 8.84
N LEU A 27 -23.17 1.12 8.04
CA LEU A 27 -23.22 0.99 6.58
C LEU A 27 -21.84 0.77 5.97
N ILE A 28 -20.84 1.58 6.36
CA ILE A 28 -19.46 1.42 5.88
C ILE A 28 -18.93 0.06 6.33
N SER A 29 -19.13 -0.34 7.59
CA SER A 29 -18.70 -1.65 8.08
C SER A 29 -19.34 -2.80 7.30
N GLN A 30 -20.61 -2.71 6.92
CA GLN A 30 -21.27 -3.77 6.16
C GLN A 30 -20.70 -3.86 4.73
N ALA A 31 -20.45 -2.73 4.08
CA ALA A 31 -19.82 -2.68 2.77
C ALA A 31 -18.36 -3.17 2.81
N SER A 32 -17.57 -2.67 3.76
CA SER A 32 -16.16 -3.04 3.95
C SER A 32 -16.00 -4.51 4.32
N VAL A 33 -16.83 -5.06 5.21
CA VAL A 33 -16.76 -6.49 5.57
C VAL A 33 -17.06 -7.36 4.35
N ARG A 34 -18.08 -7.02 3.55
CA ARG A 34 -18.36 -7.75 2.30
C ARG A 34 -17.20 -7.66 1.32
N LEU A 35 -16.59 -6.49 1.18
CA LEU A 35 -15.42 -6.30 0.32
C LEU A 35 -14.23 -7.15 0.81
N LEU A 36 -13.91 -7.07 2.10
CA LEU A 36 -12.81 -7.81 2.72
C LEU A 36 -13.04 -9.32 2.70
N GLN A 37 -14.28 -9.79 2.84
CA GLN A 37 -14.64 -11.21 2.72
C GLN A 37 -14.41 -11.78 1.31
N ASN A 38 -14.40 -10.92 0.28
CA ASN A 38 -14.13 -11.31 -1.10
C ASN A 38 -12.67 -11.07 -1.53
N ILE A 39 -11.86 -10.43 -0.68
CA ILE A 39 -10.43 -10.24 -0.93
C ILE A 39 -9.71 -11.41 -0.28
N GLU A 40 -9.00 -12.20 -1.08
CA GLU A 40 -8.09 -13.22 -0.56
C GLU A 40 -6.89 -12.52 0.10
N CYS A 41 -7.00 -12.28 1.40
CA CYS A 41 -5.95 -11.66 2.19
C CYS A 41 -4.84 -12.66 2.52
N VAL A 42 -3.59 -12.29 2.25
CA VAL A 42 -2.44 -13.02 2.78
C VAL A 42 -2.17 -12.54 4.21
N PRO A 43 -2.21 -13.42 5.23
CA PRO A 43 -1.84 -13.05 6.59
C PRO A 43 -0.36 -12.65 6.66
N VAL A 44 -0.08 -11.51 7.31
CA VAL A 44 1.28 -10.99 7.51
C VAL A 44 1.72 -11.31 8.94
N TRP A 45 2.45 -12.41 9.10
CA TRP A 45 3.03 -12.79 10.39
C TRP A 45 4.35 -12.05 10.65
N GLN A 46 4.77 -11.99 11.91
CA GLN A 46 6.04 -11.40 12.34
C GLN A 46 6.92 -12.50 12.96
N GLY A 47 8.24 -12.30 12.97
CA GLY A 47 9.16 -13.27 13.55
C GLY A 47 9.34 -14.52 12.68
N GLU A 48 9.31 -15.70 13.29
CA GLU A 48 9.62 -16.98 12.64
C GLU A 48 8.61 -17.35 11.55
N ASP A 49 7.35 -16.97 11.73
CA ASP A 49 6.26 -17.29 10.80
C ASP A 49 6.22 -16.40 9.54
N LEU A 50 7.07 -15.35 9.47
CA LEU A 50 7.11 -14.45 8.30
C LEU A 50 7.47 -15.20 7.01
N MET A 51 8.23 -16.29 7.10
CA MET A 51 8.53 -17.13 5.93
C MET A 51 7.29 -17.76 5.32
N GLU A 52 6.28 -18.09 6.12
CA GLU A 52 5.02 -18.64 5.61
C GLU A 52 4.23 -17.58 4.83
N THR A 53 4.22 -16.32 5.31
CA THR A 53 3.62 -15.19 4.55
C THR A 53 4.25 -15.10 3.17
N TYR A 54 5.58 -15.21 3.07
CA TYR A 54 6.27 -15.18 1.79
C TYR A 54 5.92 -16.38 0.90
N ARG A 55 5.84 -17.59 1.46
CA ARG A 55 5.47 -18.80 0.69
C ARG A 55 4.09 -18.66 0.06
N ILE A 56 3.08 -18.32 0.87
CA ILE A 56 1.70 -18.09 0.41
C ILE A 56 1.66 -16.98 -0.64
N SER A 57 2.38 -15.88 -0.40
CA SER A 57 2.47 -14.77 -1.37
C SER A 57 3.03 -15.24 -2.72
N VAL A 58 4.13 -16.00 -2.71
CA VAL A 58 4.74 -16.52 -3.93
C VAL A 58 3.81 -17.53 -4.60
N ASP A 59 3.11 -18.40 -3.86
CA ASP A 59 2.10 -19.30 -4.42
C ASP A 59 1.06 -18.53 -5.25
N PHE A 60 0.46 -17.48 -4.69
CA PHE A 60 -0.49 -16.64 -5.40
C PHE A 60 0.12 -15.97 -6.64
N LEU A 61 1.34 -15.44 -6.54
CA LEU A 61 2.03 -14.84 -7.68
C LEU A 61 2.27 -15.88 -8.79
N THR A 62 2.66 -17.11 -8.45
CA THR A 62 2.89 -18.18 -9.44
C THR A 62 1.60 -18.63 -10.15
N GLN A 63 0.44 -18.40 -9.55
CA GLN A 63 -0.87 -18.62 -10.17
C GLN A 63 -1.30 -17.45 -11.08
N GLY A 64 -0.43 -16.47 -11.33
CA GLY A 64 -0.72 -15.30 -12.16
C GLY A 64 -1.55 -14.22 -11.46
N ARG A 65 -1.71 -14.31 -10.13
CA ARG A 65 -2.43 -13.30 -9.35
C ARG A 65 -1.54 -12.12 -9.00
N SER A 66 -2.17 -11.01 -8.60
CA SER A 66 -1.48 -9.80 -8.15
C SER A 66 -1.63 -9.62 -6.64
N LEU A 67 -0.59 -9.10 -6.00
CA LEU A 67 -0.59 -8.78 -4.57
C LEU A 67 -0.58 -7.27 -4.36
N LEU A 68 -1.51 -6.78 -3.53
CA LEU A 68 -1.44 -5.44 -2.98
C LEU A 68 -0.69 -5.49 -1.65
N ILE A 69 0.38 -4.71 -1.53
CA ILE A 69 1.24 -4.69 -0.35
C ILE A 69 1.33 -3.25 0.14
N PHE A 70 1.19 -3.06 1.45
CA PHE A 70 1.45 -1.81 2.15
C PHE A 70 2.83 -1.92 2.82
N PRO A 71 3.90 -1.42 2.18
CA PRO A 71 5.26 -1.61 2.68
C PRO A 71 5.67 -0.61 3.77
N GLU A 72 4.83 0.38 4.09
CA GLU A 72 5.07 1.42 5.09
C GLU A 72 5.38 0.82 6.47
N ASP A 73 6.37 1.40 7.15
CA ASP A 73 6.67 1.08 8.54
C ASP A 73 5.81 1.94 9.48
N PRO A 74 4.82 1.35 10.18
CA PRO A 74 3.96 2.11 11.07
C PRO A 74 4.69 2.67 12.30
N ALA A 75 5.89 2.17 12.61
CA ALA A 75 6.71 2.69 13.71
C ALA A 75 7.50 3.96 13.32
N GLN A 76 7.53 4.31 12.03
CA GLN A 76 8.25 5.49 11.54
C GLN A 76 7.28 6.66 11.31
N PRO A 77 7.73 7.90 11.53
CA PRO A 77 6.87 9.07 11.38
C PRO A 77 6.37 9.21 9.95
N LEU A 78 5.13 9.67 9.84
CA LEU A 78 4.50 9.99 8.56
C LEU A 78 5.12 11.28 8.00
N ASP A 79 5.58 11.27 6.76
CA ASP A 79 5.94 12.50 6.06
C ASP A 79 4.67 13.31 5.74
N GLU A 80 4.58 14.54 6.25
CA GLU A 80 3.37 15.37 6.08
C GLU A 80 3.15 15.83 4.64
N GLN A 81 4.21 15.97 3.84
CA GLN A 81 4.13 16.47 2.47
C GLN A 81 3.60 15.40 1.52
N CYS A 82 4.10 14.16 1.67
CA CYS A 82 3.71 13.05 0.80
C CYS A 82 2.76 12.03 1.45
N ARG A 83 2.40 12.23 2.73
CA ARG A 83 1.47 11.37 3.49
C ARG A 83 1.86 9.89 3.46
N MET A 84 3.16 9.62 3.58
CA MET A 84 3.75 8.28 3.48
C MET A 84 4.85 8.11 4.53
N SER A 85 4.87 6.98 5.24
CA SER A 85 5.98 6.59 6.11
C SER A 85 7.06 5.82 5.33
N PRO A 86 8.33 5.81 5.77
CA PRO A 86 9.37 4.98 5.17
C PRO A 86 8.96 3.51 5.06
N PHE A 87 9.39 2.83 4.00
CA PHE A 87 9.08 1.45 3.72
C PHE A 87 10.02 0.48 4.45
N LYS A 88 9.48 -0.66 4.89
CA LYS A 88 10.26 -1.86 5.21
C LYS A 88 10.74 -2.49 3.92
N LYS A 89 11.98 -2.98 3.87
CA LYS A 89 12.52 -3.65 2.67
C LYS A 89 12.01 -5.08 2.48
N GLY A 90 11.36 -5.69 3.48
CA GLY A 90 11.04 -7.13 3.49
C GLY A 90 10.26 -7.61 2.27
N PHE A 91 9.23 -6.86 1.84
CA PHE A 91 8.39 -7.22 0.70
C PHE A 91 9.17 -7.48 -0.60
N SER A 92 10.31 -6.80 -0.79
CA SER A 92 11.13 -6.96 -2.00
C SER A 92 11.76 -8.36 -2.12
N ARG A 93 11.82 -9.13 -1.03
CA ARG A 93 12.22 -10.54 -1.02
C ARG A 93 11.32 -11.43 -1.89
N LEU A 94 10.08 -11.01 -2.13
CA LEU A 94 9.18 -11.71 -3.06
C LEU A 94 9.78 -11.82 -4.46
N GLY A 95 10.57 -10.84 -4.91
CA GLY A 95 11.21 -10.88 -6.23
C GLY A 95 12.20 -12.04 -6.38
N GLU A 96 13.04 -12.22 -5.35
CA GLU A 96 14.01 -13.32 -5.25
C GLU A 96 13.29 -14.67 -5.23
N MET A 97 12.36 -14.86 -4.29
CA MET A 97 11.66 -16.15 -4.13
C MET A 97 10.80 -16.51 -5.35
N TYR A 98 10.18 -15.51 -5.99
CA TYR A 98 9.42 -15.72 -7.22
C TYR A 98 10.34 -16.12 -8.39
N PHE A 99 11.48 -15.45 -8.55
CA PHE A 99 12.45 -15.77 -9.58
C PHE A 99 13.07 -17.16 -9.36
N GLU A 100 13.43 -17.51 -8.12
CA GLU A 100 13.95 -18.83 -7.78
C GLU A 100 13.01 -19.94 -8.24
N ARG A 101 11.70 -19.78 -7.99
CA ARG A 101 10.67 -20.76 -8.27
C ARG A 101 10.23 -20.83 -9.74
N THR A 102 10.18 -19.69 -10.43
CA THR A 102 9.57 -19.61 -11.78
C THR A 102 10.56 -19.29 -12.90
N LYS A 103 11.76 -18.80 -12.54
CA LYS A 103 12.74 -18.16 -13.44
C LYS A 103 12.20 -16.93 -14.20
N ASN A 104 11.04 -16.41 -13.79
CA ASN A 104 10.44 -15.20 -14.34
C ASN A 104 10.71 -13.99 -13.46
N ILE A 105 10.75 -12.80 -14.07
CA ILE A 105 11.02 -11.54 -13.38
C ILE A 105 9.73 -10.96 -12.78
N LEU A 106 9.71 -10.82 -11.46
CA LEU A 106 8.63 -10.13 -10.76
C LEU A 106 8.71 -8.61 -10.96
N ARG A 107 7.56 -7.97 -11.16
CA ARG A 107 7.44 -6.51 -11.33
C ARG A 107 6.68 -5.91 -10.15
N PHE A 108 7.20 -4.81 -9.61
CA PHE A 108 6.59 -4.04 -8.54
C PHE A 108 5.99 -2.77 -9.12
N TYR A 109 4.69 -2.58 -8.94
CA TYR A 109 3.96 -1.42 -9.45
C TYR A 109 3.71 -0.43 -8.30
N PRO A 110 4.33 0.77 -8.32
CA PRO A 110 4.04 1.80 -7.34
C PRO A 110 2.60 2.30 -7.51
N LEU A 111 1.82 2.23 -6.44
CA LEU A 111 0.43 2.66 -6.38
C LEU A 111 0.31 3.85 -5.43
N ILE A 112 -0.26 4.96 -5.91
CA ILE A 112 -0.47 6.17 -5.12
C ILE A 112 -1.96 6.40 -4.95
N VAL A 113 -2.38 6.66 -3.72
CA VAL A 113 -3.75 7.07 -3.40
C VAL A 113 -3.73 8.49 -2.87
N HIS A 114 -4.33 9.43 -3.60
CA HIS A 114 -4.39 10.82 -3.21
C HIS A 114 -5.82 11.19 -2.75
N PRO A 115 -6.11 11.17 -1.43
CA PRO A 115 -7.48 11.25 -0.92
C PRO A 115 -8.17 12.58 -1.25
N ARG A 116 -7.47 13.72 -1.13
CA ARG A 116 -8.06 15.04 -1.42
C ARG A 116 -8.50 15.22 -2.86
N LEU A 117 -7.73 14.68 -3.81
CA LEU A 117 -8.04 14.72 -5.24
C LEU A 117 -8.93 13.54 -5.67
N ARG A 118 -9.19 12.58 -4.77
CA ARG A 118 -9.94 11.34 -5.04
C ARG A 118 -9.38 10.55 -6.24
N GLN A 119 -8.06 10.52 -6.36
CA GLN A 119 -7.35 9.88 -7.47
C GLN A 119 -6.48 8.73 -6.99
N VAL A 120 -6.44 7.68 -7.80
CA VAL A 120 -5.50 6.58 -7.67
C VAL A 120 -4.62 6.57 -8.92
N LYS A 121 -3.30 6.53 -8.74
CA LYS A 121 -2.32 6.52 -9.84
C LYS A 121 -1.44 5.30 -9.73
N VAL A 122 -1.35 4.53 -10.81
CA VAL A 122 -0.37 3.45 -10.97
C VAL A 122 0.79 3.99 -11.78
N CYS A 123 2.00 3.88 -11.24
CA CYS A 123 3.23 4.32 -11.89
C CYS A 123 3.89 3.17 -12.67
N LYS A 124 4.92 3.52 -13.46
CA LYS A 124 5.71 2.52 -14.20
C LYS A 124 6.33 1.51 -13.23
N PRO A 125 6.32 0.21 -13.56
CA PRO A 125 6.84 -0.82 -12.67
C PRO A 125 8.37 -0.80 -12.60
N ILE A 126 8.89 -1.32 -11.49
CA ILE A 126 10.29 -1.68 -11.33
C ILE A 126 10.40 -3.20 -11.39
N ALA A 127 11.30 -3.71 -12.23
CA ALA A 127 11.60 -5.12 -12.32
C ALA A 127 12.61 -5.54 -11.24
N PHE A 128 12.42 -6.71 -10.66
CA PHE A 128 13.47 -7.41 -9.91
C PHE A 128 14.64 -7.74 -10.84
N ASN A 129 15.87 -7.54 -10.36
CA ASN A 129 17.10 -7.87 -11.09
C ASN A 129 17.84 -9.03 -10.39
N PRO A 130 17.81 -10.25 -10.95
CA PRO A 130 18.48 -11.41 -10.35
C PRO A 130 20.02 -11.35 -10.44
N ASN A 131 20.58 -10.43 -11.24
CA ASN A 131 22.03 -10.28 -11.38
C ASN A 131 22.65 -9.42 -10.26
N ASN A 132 21.83 -8.73 -9.48
CA ASN A 132 22.29 -7.94 -8.35
C ASN A 132 22.43 -8.83 -7.11
N ASP A 133 23.33 -8.46 -6.19
CA ASP A 133 23.37 -9.05 -4.85
C ASP A 133 21.99 -8.94 -4.18
N PRO A 134 21.43 -10.02 -3.59
CA PRO A 134 20.08 -10.02 -3.04
C PRO A 134 19.84 -8.93 -1.98
N ALA A 135 20.81 -8.65 -1.11
CA ALA A 135 20.63 -7.63 -0.08
C ALA A 135 20.56 -6.23 -0.69
N SER A 136 21.44 -5.96 -1.65
CA SER A 136 21.51 -4.71 -2.40
C SER A 136 20.26 -4.48 -3.26
N GLU A 137 19.77 -5.54 -3.91
CA GLU A 137 18.59 -5.47 -4.77
C GLU A 137 17.31 -5.17 -3.98
N ARG A 138 17.17 -5.77 -2.79
CA ARG A 138 16.06 -5.48 -1.87
C ARG A 138 16.03 -4.01 -1.45
N VAL A 139 17.20 -3.43 -1.15
CA VAL A 139 17.33 -2.00 -0.82
C VAL A 139 17.02 -1.14 -2.04
N ARG A 140 17.52 -1.49 -3.23
CA ARG A 140 17.24 -0.76 -4.48
C ARG A 140 15.74 -0.68 -4.76
N ILE A 141 15.03 -1.81 -4.74
CA ILE A 141 13.59 -1.85 -5.00
C ILE A 141 12.84 -0.97 -4.00
N LYS A 142 13.16 -1.10 -2.70
CA LYS A 142 12.59 -0.26 -1.65
C LYS A 142 12.78 1.22 -1.95
N SER A 143 14.02 1.68 -2.10
CA SER A 143 14.34 3.10 -2.25
C SER A 143 13.79 3.70 -3.54
N VAL A 144 13.81 2.96 -4.64
CA VAL A 144 13.25 3.44 -5.92
C VAL A 144 11.73 3.55 -5.83
N LEU A 145 11.04 2.60 -5.19
CA LEU A 145 9.59 2.69 -4.97
C LEU A 145 9.21 3.90 -4.12
N GLU A 146 9.90 4.11 -3.00
CA GLU A 146 9.71 5.28 -2.12
C GLU A 146 9.86 6.59 -2.92
N MET A 147 10.94 6.71 -3.69
CA MET A 147 11.20 7.88 -4.52
C MET A 147 10.10 8.12 -5.56
N ILE A 148 9.68 7.07 -6.29
CA ILE A 148 8.62 7.21 -7.30
C ILE A 148 7.31 7.66 -6.67
N ILE A 149 6.90 7.04 -5.56
CA ILE A 149 5.63 7.36 -4.90
C ILE A 149 5.66 8.78 -4.33
N ARG A 150 6.75 9.17 -3.65
CA ARG A 150 6.91 10.54 -3.13
C ARG A 150 6.81 11.57 -4.26
N ASN A 151 7.60 11.41 -5.32
CA ASN A 151 7.62 12.37 -6.42
C ASN A 151 6.28 12.45 -7.13
N ALA A 152 5.64 11.30 -7.39
CA ALA A 152 4.33 11.25 -8.03
C ALA A 152 3.24 11.88 -7.16
N TYR A 153 3.28 11.68 -5.84
CA TYR A 153 2.31 12.29 -4.91
C TYR A 153 2.44 13.81 -4.89
N LEU A 154 3.67 14.33 -4.79
CA LEU A 154 3.94 15.78 -4.80
C LEU A 154 3.56 16.41 -6.15
N GLU A 155 3.85 15.74 -7.27
CA GLU A 155 3.42 16.17 -8.61
C GLU A 155 1.89 16.25 -8.71
N MET A 156 1.17 15.23 -8.21
CA MET A 156 -0.30 15.24 -8.16
C MET A 156 -0.82 16.40 -7.31
N THR A 157 -0.19 16.64 -6.15
CA THR A 157 -0.54 17.73 -5.24
C THR A 157 -0.40 19.08 -5.95
N LEU A 158 0.75 19.34 -6.58
CA LEU A 158 1.02 20.59 -7.30
C LEU A 158 0.05 20.83 -8.47
N ARG A 159 -0.22 19.79 -9.27
CA ARG A 159 -1.20 19.88 -10.36
C ARG A 159 -2.62 20.12 -9.85
N GLY A 160 -2.97 19.52 -8.72
CA GLY A 160 -4.24 19.75 -8.03
C GLY A 160 -4.43 21.22 -7.66
N TYR A 161 -3.38 21.88 -7.16
CA TYR A 161 -3.42 23.31 -6.83
C TYR A 161 -3.47 24.23 -8.06
N ALA A 162 -2.84 23.85 -9.18
CA ALA A 162 -2.91 24.63 -10.42
C ALA A 162 -4.33 24.70 -11.03
N GLY A 163 -5.23 23.78 -10.65
CA GLY A 163 -6.64 23.78 -11.07
C GLY A 163 -7.59 24.54 -10.14
N ILE A 164 -7.10 25.10 -9.03
CA ILE A 164 -7.92 25.85 -8.06
C ILE A 164 -7.60 27.34 -8.25
N PRO A 165 -8.55 28.19 -8.70
CA PRO A 165 -8.31 29.62 -8.76
C PRO A 165 -8.01 30.13 -7.35
N LEU A 166 -6.92 30.89 -7.23
CA LEU A 166 -6.58 31.55 -5.97
C LEU A 166 -7.73 32.49 -5.59
N PRO A 167 -8.23 32.46 -4.35
CA PRO A 167 -9.16 33.48 -3.90
C PRO A 167 -8.43 34.82 -3.94
N HIS A 168 -8.93 35.74 -4.78
CA HIS A 168 -8.57 37.14 -4.76
C HIS A 168 -9.13 37.82 -3.51
#